data_AF-A0A2Y9JNB2-F1
#
_entry.id   AF-A0A2Y9JNB2-F1
#
_cell.length_a   1.000
_cell.length_b   1.000
_cell.length_c   1.000
_cell.angle_alpha   90.00
_cell.angle_beta   90.00
_cell.angle_gamma   90.00
#
_symmetry.space_group_name_H-M   'P 1'
#
loop_
_entity.id
_entity.type
_entity.pdbx_description
1 polymer ?
#
loop_
_entity_poly.entity_id
_entity_poly.type
_entity_poly.pdbx_seq_one_letter_code
_entity_poly.pdbx_strand_id
1 'polypeptide(L)'
;MKLLRVLVLIALPFSCFAGSGCPLLEELVNKTVDSQVSMDEYQNLVRPYYTSHPDSEEAMRQLKQCFLSQSSETLCNVAELLNMIYESKWCVMF
;
A
#
# COMPACT_ATOMS: atom_id res chain seq x y z
N MET A 1 -36.58 5.91 16.66
CA MET A 1 -35.85 5.81 15.37
C MET A 1 -34.87 6.97 15.10
N LYS A 2 -34.48 7.79 16.09
CA LYS A 2 -33.43 8.82 15.93
C LYS A 2 -32.03 8.25 16.14
N LEU A 3 -31.85 7.42 17.18
CA LEU A 3 -30.58 6.77 17.50
C LEU A 3 -30.03 5.90 16.36
N LEU A 4 -30.88 5.10 15.70
CA LEU A 4 -30.45 4.28 14.56
C LEU A 4 -29.94 5.11 13.39
N ARG A 5 -30.59 6.25 13.09
CA ARG A 5 -30.16 7.17 12.03
C ARG A 5 -28.84 7.85 12.36
N VAL A 6 -28.62 8.21 13.63
CA VAL A 6 -27.36 8.79 14.10
C VAL A 6 -26.22 7.77 13.99
N LEU A 7 -26.45 6.51 14.38
CA LEU A 7 -25.46 5.44 14.26
C LEU A 7 -25.09 5.14 12.80
N VAL A 8 -26.08 5.09 11.90
CA VAL A 8 -25.84 4.90 10.47
C VAL A 8 -25.06 6.07 9.86
N LEU A 9 -25.39 7.32 10.21
CA LEU A 9 -24.68 8.50 9.73
C LEU A 9 -23.25 8.61 10.26
N ILE A 10 -22.95 8.06 11.44
CA ILE A 10 -21.59 7.99 12.00
C ILE A 10 -20.79 6.87 11.33
N ALA A 11 -21.41 5.75 10.98
CA ALA A 11 -20.74 4.65 10.28
C ALA A 11 -20.49 4.95 8.79
N LEU A 12 -21.37 5.74 8.14
CA LEU A 12 -21.26 6.10 6.72
C LEU A 12 -19.89 6.68 6.30
N PRO A 13 -19.29 7.65 7.02
CA PRO A 13 -17.98 8.17 6.63
C PRO A 13 -16.85 7.14 6.77
N PHE A 14 -16.95 6.17 7.69
CA PHE A 14 -15.99 5.08 7.79
C PHE A 14 -16.09 4.10 6.60
N SER A 15 -17.29 3.92 6.04
CA SER A 15 -17.50 3.13 4.83
C SER A 15 -17.20 3.88 3.52
N CYS A 16 -17.03 5.20 3.54
CA CYS A 16 -16.73 6.02 2.35
C CYS A 16 -15.28 6.52 2.28
N PHE A 17 -14.43 6.18 3.25
CA PHE A 17 -13.02 6.59 3.33
C PHE A 17 -12.07 5.41 3.56
N ALA A 18 -12.39 4.24 3.05
CA ALA A 18 -11.42 3.15 3.01
C ALA A 18 -10.48 3.40 1.83
N GLY A 19 -9.17 3.50 2.08
CA GLY A 19 -8.13 3.53 1.04
C GLY A 19 -8.09 2.22 0.24
N SER A 20 -6.93 1.57 0.15
CA SER A 20 -6.78 0.25 -0.48
C SER A 20 -7.60 -0.89 0.16
N GLY A 21 -8.35 -0.60 1.24
CA GLY A 21 -8.97 -1.58 2.12
C GLY A 21 -7.98 -2.33 3.03
N CYS A 22 -6.66 -2.22 2.80
CA CYS A 22 -5.62 -2.95 3.52
C CYS A 22 -4.45 -2.04 3.94
N PRO A 23 -4.42 -1.56 5.20
CA PRO A 23 -3.35 -0.69 5.70
C PRO A 23 -1.93 -1.29 5.55
N LEU A 24 -1.80 -2.62 5.62
CA LEU A 24 -0.52 -3.32 5.45
C LEU A 24 -0.01 -3.22 4.00
N LEU A 25 -0.91 -3.27 3.02
CA LEU A 25 -0.55 -3.13 1.62
C LEU A 25 -0.12 -1.69 1.31
N GLU A 26 -0.81 -0.70 1.88
CA GLU A 26 -0.42 0.71 1.76
C GLU A 26 0.96 0.97 2.36
N GLU A 27 1.24 0.45 3.56
CA GLU A 27 2.56 0.57 4.17
C GLU A 27 3.65 -0.06 3.29
N LEU A 28 3.39 -1.27 2.77
CA LEU A 28 4.32 -1.97 1.90
C LEU A 28 4.60 -1.19 0.62
N VAL A 29 3.57 -0.68 -0.04
CA VAL A 29 3.69 0.18 -1.22
C VAL A 29 4.53 1.43 -0.92
N ASN A 30 4.19 2.15 0.15
CA ASN A 30 4.87 3.39 0.53
C ASN A 30 6.35 3.15 0.79
N LYS A 31 6.68 2.09 1.55
CA LYS A 31 8.07 1.71 1.84
C LYS A 31 8.80 1.14 0.62
N THR A 32 8.08 0.60 -0.37
CA THR A 32 8.68 0.13 -1.63
C THR A 32 9.19 1.30 -2.47
N VAL A 33 8.39 2.36 -2.62
CA VAL A 33 8.73 3.52 -3.45
C VAL A 33 9.57 4.58 -2.74
N ASP A 34 9.66 4.55 -1.41
CA ASP A 34 10.50 5.47 -0.66
C ASP A 34 12.00 5.14 -0.82
N SER A 35 12.77 6.07 -1.38
CA SER A 35 14.21 5.92 -1.58
C SER A 35 15.03 5.97 -0.28
N GLN A 36 14.44 6.46 0.81
CA GLN A 36 15.09 6.52 2.12
C GLN A 36 14.99 5.21 2.90
N VAL A 37 14.10 4.30 2.50
CA VAL A 37 13.95 2.98 3.12
C VAL A 37 15.11 2.08 2.68
N SER A 38 15.87 1.57 3.65
CA SER A 38 16.99 0.67 3.40
C SER A 38 16.53 -0.69 2.87
N MET A 39 17.43 -1.41 2.18
CA MET A 39 17.13 -2.74 1.68
C MET A 39 16.79 -3.73 2.81
N ASP A 40 17.54 -3.66 3.92
CA ASP A 40 17.31 -4.52 5.09
C ASP A 40 15.96 -4.25 5.74
N GLU A 41 15.59 -2.97 5.89
CA GLU A 41 14.27 -2.56 6.38
C GLU A 41 13.17 -3.09 5.47
N TYR A 42 13.32 -2.92 4.15
CA TYR A 42 12.36 -3.42 3.17
C TYR A 42 12.21 -4.95 3.23
N GLN A 43 13.32 -5.71 3.25
CA GLN A 43 13.28 -7.16 3.33
C GLN A 43 12.62 -7.65 4.63
N ASN A 44 12.91 -7.01 5.76
CA ASN A 44 12.26 -7.32 7.03
C ASN A 44 10.75 -7.04 6.99
N LEU A 45 10.33 -5.99 6.29
CA LEU A 45 8.92 -5.66 6.09
C LEU A 45 8.19 -6.74 5.25
N VAL A 46 8.79 -7.19 4.14
CA VAL A 46 8.10 -8.08 3.19
C VAL A 46 8.16 -9.56 3.55
N ARG A 47 9.16 -9.99 4.32
CA ARG A 47 9.39 -11.39 4.70
C ARG A 47 8.18 -12.13 5.28
N PRO A 48 7.33 -11.52 6.13
CA PRO A 48 6.17 -12.20 6.68
C PRO A 48 5.09 -12.59 5.64
N TYR A 49 5.14 -12.01 4.44
CA TYR A 49 4.07 -12.13 3.44
C TYR A 49 4.36 -13.12 2.31
N TYR A 50 5.51 -13.80 2.33
CA TYR A 50 5.81 -14.88 1.38
C TYR A 50 6.38 -16.11 2.07
N THR A 51 6.11 -17.27 1.48
CA THR A 51 6.80 -18.51 1.85
C THR A 51 8.24 -18.45 1.34
N SER A 52 9.20 -18.76 2.21
CA SER A 52 10.61 -18.85 1.83
C SER A 52 10.79 -19.92 0.74
N HIS A 53 11.09 -19.46 -0.48
CA HIS A 53 11.60 -20.24 -1.59
C HIS A 53 13.06 -19.82 -1.84
N PRO A 54 13.90 -20.63 -2.51
CA PRO A 54 15.32 -20.31 -2.71
C PRO A 54 15.58 -18.89 -3.23
N ASP A 55 14.66 -18.36 -4.03
CA ASP A 55 14.82 -17.05 -4.69
C ASP A 55 13.94 -15.94 -4.10
N SER A 56 13.15 -16.19 -3.04
CA SER A 56 12.16 -15.20 -2.57
C SER A 56 12.82 -13.92 -2.03
N GLU A 57 13.87 -14.04 -1.21
CA GLU A 57 14.59 -12.88 -0.66
C GLU A 57 15.26 -12.06 -1.78
N GLU A 58 15.81 -12.75 -2.77
CA GLU A 58 16.48 -12.14 -3.93
C GLU A 58 15.47 -11.45 -4.86
N ALA A 59 14.31 -12.06 -5.10
CA ALA A 59 13.22 -11.45 -5.87
C ALA A 59 12.73 -10.16 -5.23
N MET A 60 12.57 -10.14 -3.90
CA MET A 60 12.18 -8.93 -3.16
C MET A 60 13.28 -7.86 -3.23
N ARG A 61 14.55 -8.26 -3.11
CA ARG A 61 15.69 -7.35 -3.27
C ARG A 61 15.70 -6.71 -4.66
N GLN A 62 15.52 -7.51 -5.71
CA GLN A 62 15.46 -7.03 -7.10
C GLN A 62 14.27 -6.10 -7.34
N LEU A 63 13.09 -6.43 -6.78
CA LEU A 63 11.91 -5.57 -6.85
C LEU A 63 12.21 -4.18 -6.26
N LYS A 64 12.74 -4.11 -5.04
CA LYS A 64 13.10 -2.82 -4.43
C LYS A 64 14.19 -2.09 -5.21
N GLN A 65 15.21 -2.82 -5.68
CA GLN A 65 16.29 -2.23 -6.48
C GLN A 65 15.78 -1.62 -7.79
N CYS A 66 14.74 -2.19 -8.40
CA CYS A 66 14.07 -1.64 -9.57
C CYS A 66 13.45 -0.26 -9.30
N PHE A 67 12.85 -0.07 -8.12
CA PHE A 67 12.36 1.25 -7.71
C PHE A 67 13.49 2.21 -7.38
N LEU A 68 14.53 1.76 -6.66
CA LEU A 68 15.69 2.60 -6.33
C LEU A 68 16.47 3.08 -7.56
N SER A 69 16.35 2.42 -8.71
CA SER A 69 16.95 2.88 -9.97
C SER A 69 16.12 3.91 -10.73
N GLN A 70 14.92 4.24 -10.25
CA GLN A 70 14.05 5.25 -10.87
C GLN A 70 14.35 6.67 -10.36
N SER A 71 13.92 7.69 -11.11
CA SER A 71 13.97 9.08 -10.65
C SER A 71 12.99 9.33 -9.52
N SER A 72 13.24 10.37 -8.72
CA SER A 72 12.30 10.83 -7.69
C SER A 72 10.92 11.15 -8.27
N GLU A 73 10.86 11.78 -9.44
CA GLU A 73 9.62 12.06 -10.16
C GLU A 73 8.85 10.77 -10.48
N THR A 74 9.52 9.74 -11.02
CA THR A 74 8.88 8.46 -11.30
C THR A 74 8.35 7.80 -10.03
N LEU A 75 9.11 7.83 -8.93
CA LEU A 75 8.68 7.28 -7.65
C LEU A 75 7.44 8.00 -7.10
N CYS A 76 7.41 9.34 -7.17
CA CYS A 76 6.23 10.13 -6.81
C CYS A 76 5.01 9.77 -7.69
N ASN A 77 5.21 9.65 -9.00
CA ASN A 77 4.14 9.29 -9.94
C ASN A 77 3.57 7.88 -9.66
N VAL A 78 4.40 6.92 -9.23
CA VAL A 78 3.92 5.60 -8.81
C VAL A 78 3.06 5.70 -7.55
N ALA A 79 3.48 6.49 -6.55
CA ALA A 79 2.68 6.70 -5.34
C ALA A 79 1.32 7.35 -5.66
N GLU A 80 1.31 8.37 -6.53
CA GLU A 80 0.07 8.99 -7.01
C GLU A 80 -0.81 8.01 -7.79
N LEU A 81 -0.21 7.17 -8.65
CA LEU A 81 -0.94 6.13 -9.38
C LEU A 81 -1.66 5.17 -8.43
N LEU A 82 -0.99 4.72 -7.37
CA LEU A 82 -1.57 3.80 -6.41
C LEU A 82 -2.69 4.46 -5.59
N ASN A 83 -2.52 5.71 -5.18
CA ASN A 83 -3.59 6.49 -4.56
C ASN A 83 -4.81 6.61 -5.50
N MET A 84 -4.60 6.93 -6.78
CA MET A 84 -5.69 6.99 -7.76
C MET A 84 -6.40 5.65 -7.93
N ILE A 85 -5.67 4.53 -7.87
CA ILE A 85 -6.27 3.19 -7.91
C ILE A 85 -7.14 2.96 -6.67
N TYR A 86 -6.62 3.25 -5.48
CA TYR A 86 -7.31 3.04 -4.20
C TYR A 86 -8.56 3.90 -4.05
N GLU A 87 -8.49 5.16 -4.46
CA GLU A 87 -9.64 6.08 -4.44
C GLU A 87 -10.62 5.85 -5.61
N SER A 88 -10.28 4.98 -6.57
CA SER A 88 -11.16 4.70 -7.68
C SER A 88 -12.44 3.99 -7.21
N LYS A 89 -13.56 4.31 -7.86
CA LYS A 89 -14.86 3.63 -7.64
C LYS A 89 -14.81 2.10 -7.79
N TRP A 90 -13.76 1.58 -8.42
CA TRP A 90 -13.55 0.16 -8.64
C TRP A 90 -12.86 -0.52 -7.47
N CYS A 91 -12.01 0.21 -6.73
CA CYS A 91 -11.35 -0.30 -5.53
C CYS A 91 -12.22 -0.06 -4.29
N VAL A 92 -12.78 1.14 -4.11
CA VAL A 92 -13.63 1.53 -2.96
C VAL A 92 -14.88 0.65 -2.79
N MET A 93 -15.26 -0.11 -3.81
CA MET A 93 -16.38 -1.05 -3.74
C MET A 93 -16.03 -2.36 -2.99
N PHE A 94 -14.75 -2.60 -2.69
CA PHE A 94 -14.22 -3.76 -1.98
C PHE A 94 -13.57 -3.36 -0.66
#